data_AF-A0A6L9YAD6-F1
#
_entry.id   AF-A0A6L9YAD6-F1
#
_cell.length_a   1.000
_cell.length_b   1.000
_cell.length_c   1.000
_cell.angle_alpha   90.00
_cell.angle_beta   90.00
_cell.angle_gamma   90.00
#
_symmetry.space_group_name_H-M   'P 1'
#
loop_
_entity.id
_entity.type
_entity.pdbx_description
1 polymer ?
#
loop_
_entity_poly.entity_id
_entity_poly.type
_entity_poly.pdbx_seq_one_letter_code
_entity_poly.pdbx_strand_id
1 'polypeptide(L)'
;MEILAIIQVFTQALKTHSKKFELIDLQDLDQLLATLETPTEAELDQILTNWLQTHTEVRDTLRRFDDQRELKNSPKLPSNSEAGILENLFELRQTNQEIIKAKTNQQQPDKSKQ
;
A
#
# COMPACT_ATOMS: atom_id res chain seq x y z
N MET A 1 -9.70 1.45 12.32
CA MET A 1 -8.67 0.49 11.89
C MET A 1 -7.36 1.15 12.27
N GLU A 2 -6.51 0.50 13.05
CA GLU A 2 -5.22 1.09 13.43
C GLU A 2 -4.36 1.27 12.17
N ILE A 3 -3.51 2.30 12.13
CA ILE A 3 -2.69 2.61 10.96
C ILE A 3 -1.77 1.45 10.55
N LEU A 4 -1.24 0.73 11.54
CA LEU A 4 -0.48 -0.51 11.34
C LEU A 4 -1.28 -1.55 10.58
N ALA A 5 -2.54 -1.76 10.96
CA ALA A 5 -3.42 -2.70 10.27
C ALA A 5 -3.65 -2.23 8.83
N ILE A 6 -3.87 -0.94 8.59
CA ILE A 6 -4.03 -0.40 7.24
C ILE A 6 -2.79 -0.68 6.39
N ILE A 7 -1.59 -0.36 6.88
CA ILE A 7 -0.33 -0.59 6.16
C ILE A 7 -0.16 -2.08 5.84
N GLN A 8 -0.42 -2.96 6.81
CA GLN A 8 -0.31 -4.41 6.64
C GLN A 8 -1.30 -4.97 5.62
N VAL A 9 -2.58 -4.60 5.75
CA VAL A 9 -3.65 -4.96 4.81
C VAL A 9 -3.31 -4.52 3.42
N PHE A 10 -2.80 -3.30 3.28
CA PHE A 10 -2.45 -2.73 1.99
C PHE A 10 -1.30 -3.49 1.36
N THR A 11 -0.21 -3.73 2.09
CA THR A 11 0.92 -4.50 1.58
C THR A 11 0.49 -5.89 1.10
N GLN A 12 -0.33 -6.60 1.87
CA GLN A 12 -0.83 -7.91 1.48
C GLN A 12 -1.78 -7.85 0.29
N ALA A 13 -2.67 -6.86 0.25
CA ALA A 13 -3.59 -6.67 -0.87
C ALA A 13 -2.84 -6.32 -2.16
N LEU A 14 -1.73 -5.60 -2.10
CA LEU A 14 -0.86 -5.37 -3.26
C LEU A 14 -0.21 -6.66 -3.73
N LYS A 15 0.32 -7.48 -2.81
CA LYS A 15 0.96 -8.77 -3.14
C LYS A 15 -0.01 -9.75 -3.79
N THR A 16 -1.26 -9.79 -3.34
CA THR A 16 -2.27 -10.80 -3.74
C THR A 16 -3.25 -10.30 -4.82
N HIS A 17 -3.60 -9.02 -4.78
CA HIS A 17 -4.61 -8.39 -5.63
C HIS A 17 -4.16 -7.06 -6.25
N SER A 18 -2.88 -6.91 -6.58
CA SER A 18 -2.33 -5.74 -7.30
C SER A 18 -3.16 -5.28 -8.51
N LYS A 19 -3.89 -6.19 -9.16
CA LYS A 19 -4.77 -5.87 -10.30
C LYS A 19 -5.98 -5.00 -9.93
N LYS A 20 -6.41 -4.98 -8.67
CA LYS A 20 -7.55 -4.18 -8.19
C LYS A 20 -7.18 -2.72 -7.92
N PHE A 21 -5.89 -2.39 -7.92
CA PHE A 21 -5.41 -1.03 -7.67
C PHE A 21 -5.03 -0.36 -8.98
N GLU A 22 -5.51 0.86 -9.20
CA GLU A 22 -5.17 1.65 -10.37
C GLU A 22 -3.73 2.16 -10.27
N LEU A 23 -3.05 2.27 -11.42
CA LEU A 23 -1.66 2.73 -11.43
C LEU A 23 -1.51 4.15 -10.87
N ILE A 24 -2.47 5.03 -11.15
CA ILE A 24 -2.46 6.42 -10.69
C ILE A 24 -2.53 6.51 -9.17
N ASP A 25 -3.37 5.68 -8.53
CA ASP A 25 -3.48 5.63 -7.07
C ASP A 25 -2.16 5.18 -6.44
N LEU A 26 -1.52 4.16 -7.03
CA LEU A 26 -0.24 3.65 -6.54
C LEU A 26 0.89 4.68 -6.66
N GLN A 27 0.92 5.44 -7.77
CA GLN A 27 1.88 6.52 -7.98
C GLN A 27 1.64 7.69 -7.03
N ASP A 28 0.38 8.08 -6.83
CA ASP A 28 0.00 9.14 -5.90
C ASP A 28 0.43 8.78 -4.47
N LEU A 29 0.15 7.55 -4.03
CA LEU A 29 0.57 7.05 -2.72
C LEU A 29 2.10 7.04 -2.57
N ASP A 30 2.86 6.56 -3.56
CA ASP A 30 4.34 6.55 -3.46
C ASP A 30 4.89 7.97 -3.38
N GLN A 31 4.34 8.93 -4.13
CA GLN A 31 4.75 10.32 -4.07
C GLN A 31 4.44 10.92 -2.69
N LEU A 32 3.27 10.63 -2.14
CA LEU A 32 2.85 11.13 -0.83
C LEU A 32 3.75 10.56 0.28
N LEU A 33 4.03 9.25 0.25
CA LEU A 33 4.96 8.61 1.18
C LEU A 33 6.42 9.06 0.99
N ALA A 34 6.83 9.43 -0.23
CA ALA A 34 8.17 9.94 -0.51
C ALA A 34 8.46 11.29 0.16
N THR A 35 7.43 12.09 0.41
CA THR A 35 7.57 13.39 1.11
C THR A 35 7.81 13.23 2.61
N LEU A 36 7.65 12.02 3.14
CA LEU A 36 7.79 11.70 4.56
C LEU A 36 9.17 11.07 4.82
N GLU A 37 10.15 11.88 5.22
CA GLU A 37 11.49 11.38 5.55
C GLU A 37 11.48 10.52 6.84
N THR A 38 10.77 10.98 7.88
CA THR A 38 10.64 10.28 9.18
C THR A 38 9.26 10.56 9.80
N PRO A 39 8.17 9.99 9.27
CA PRO A 39 6.84 10.33 9.76
C PRO A 39 6.55 9.64 11.10
N THR A 40 5.85 10.35 11.97
CA THR A 40 5.31 9.77 13.20
C THR A 40 4.06 8.91 12.92
N GLU A 41 3.68 8.03 13.85
CA GLU A 41 2.45 7.23 13.74
C GLU A 41 1.21 8.11 13.48
N ALA A 42 1.11 9.23 14.20
CA ALA A 42 -0.01 10.15 14.07
C ALA A 42 -0.05 10.85 12.71
N GLU A 43 1.11 11.23 12.17
CA GLU A 43 1.19 11.82 10.82
C GLU A 43 0.85 10.79 9.75
N LEU A 44 1.37 9.57 9.86
CA LEU A 44 1.00 8.47 8.96
C LEU A 44 -0.49 8.18 9.00
N ASP A 45 -1.07 8.13 10.19
CA ASP A 45 -2.50 7.90 10.38
C ASP A 45 -3.33 8.97 9.69
N GLN A 46 -3.02 10.25 9.93
CA GLN A 46 -3.73 11.36 9.29
C GLN A 46 -3.58 11.33 7.76
N ILE A 47 -2.36 11.11 7.28
CA ILE A 47 -2.04 11.12 5.86
C ILE A 47 -2.74 9.99 5.12
N LEU A 48 -2.57 8.75 5.59
CA LEU A 48 -3.17 7.59 4.94
C LEU A 48 -4.69 7.61 5.10
N THR A 49 -5.22 8.08 6.24
CA THR A 49 -6.67 8.23 6.40
C THR A 49 -7.23 9.26 5.43
N ASN A 50 -6.58 10.43 5.31
CA ASN A 50 -7.01 11.47 4.38
C ASN A 50 -6.93 11.00 2.91
N TRP A 51 -5.86 10.30 2.56
CA TRP A 51 -5.70 9.70 1.24
C TRP A 51 -6.76 8.62 0.96
N LEU A 52 -7.04 7.72 1.90
CA LEU A 52 -8.10 6.72 1.73
C LEU A 52 -9.51 7.34 1.65
N GLN A 53 -9.70 8.56 2.18
CA GLN A 53 -10.95 9.29 1.99
C GLN A 53 -11.11 9.83 0.57
N THR A 54 -10.02 10.23 -0.09
CA THR A 54 -10.04 10.67 -1.49
C THR A 54 -10.08 9.46 -2.45
N HIS A 55 -9.36 8.39 -2.15
CA HIS A 55 -9.28 7.17 -2.96
C HIS A 55 -10.25 6.08 -2.48
N THR A 56 -11.55 6.36 -2.63
CA THR A 56 -12.62 5.51 -2.06
C THR A 56 -12.64 4.07 -2.58
N GLU A 57 -12.21 3.82 -3.82
CA GLU A 57 -12.10 2.48 -4.41
C GLU A 57 -11.00 1.65 -3.75
N VAL A 58 -9.86 2.28 -3.47
CA VAL A 58 -8.75 1.67 -2.73
C VAL A 58 -9.21 1.31 -1.32
N ARG A 59 -9.87 2.26 -0.63
CA ARG A 59 -10.44 2.02 0.69
C ARG A 59 -11.44 0.88 0.71
N ASP A 60 -12.35 0.80 -0.27
CA ASP A 60 -13.32 -0.30 -0.36
C ASP A 60 -12.64 -1.64 -0.59
N THR A 61 -11.62 -1.68 -1.46
CA THR A 61 -10.82 -2.87 -1.72
C THR A 61 -10.11 -3.36 -0.47
N LEU A 62 -9.44 -2.45 0.26
CA LEU A 62 -8.77 -2.78 1.52
C LEU A 62 -9.76 -3.25 2.58
N ARG A 63 -10.92 -2.59 2.70
CA ARG A 63 -11.97 -2.98 3.64
C ARG A 63 -12.50 -4.38 3.35
N ARG A 64 -12.73 -4.72 2.08
CA ARG A 64 -13.14 -6.08 1.70
C ARG A 64 -12.06 -7.10 2.01
N PHE A 65 -10.79 -6.75 1.81
CA PHE A 65 -9.67 -7.62 2.12
C PHE A 65 -9.55 -7.89 3.63
N ASP A 66 -9.77 -6.86 4.46
CA ASP A 66 -9.85 -6.97 5.92
C ASP A 66 -11.02 -7.83 6.39
N ASP A 67 -12.23 -7.58 5.86
CA ASP A 67 -13.45 -8.31 6.21
C ASP A 67 -13.39 -9.79 5.80
N GLN A 68 -12.72 -10.10 4.68
CA GLN A 68 -12.54 -11.48 4.19
C GLN A 68 -11.64 -12.36 5.07
N ARG A 69 -11.12 -11.86 6.21
CA ARG A 69 -10.29 -12.61 7.17
C ARG A 69 -9.01 -13.21 6.55
N GLU A 70 -8.55 -12.75 5.39
CA GLU A 70 -7.27 -13.21 4.83
C GLU A 70 -6.08 -12.85 5.74
N LEU A 71 -6.22 -11.77 6.52
CA LEU A 71 -5.27 -11.35 7.56
C LEU A 71 -5.13 -12.32 8.72
N LYS A 72 -6.15 -13.14 9.03
CA LYS A 72 -6.04 -14.12 10.14
C LYS A 72 -4.97 -15.18 9.86
N ASN A 73 -4.59 -15.36 8.61
CA ASN A 73 -3.53 -16.26 8.18
C ASN A 73 -2.22 -15.53 7.86
N SER A 74 -2.20 -14.19 7.90
CA SER A 74 -0.97 -13.44 7.72
C SER A 74 -0.09 -13.58 8.96
N PRO A 75 1.24 -13.72 8.80
CA PRO A 75 2.15 -13.79 9.94
C PRO A 75 1.97 -12.53 10.79
N LYS A 76 1.91 -12.71 12.12
CA LYS A 76 1.97 -11.60 13.08
C LYS A 76 3.31 -10.89 12.89
N LEU A 77 3.28 -9.79 12.17
CA LEU A 77 4.42 -8.91 11.93
C LEU A 77 4.57 -7.91 13.09
N PRO A 78 5.76 -7.32 13.26
CA PRO A 78 6.25 -6.84 14.55
C PRO A 78 5.34 -5.82 15.24
N SER A 79 5.46 -5.80 16.57
CA SER A 79 4.70 -4.97 17.51
C SER A 79 4.55 -3.51 17.10
N ASN A 80 3.54 -2.85 17.68
CA ASN A 80 3.17 -1.43 17.55
C ASN A 80 4.24 -0.42 18.02
N SER A 81 5.53 -0.79 17.98
CA SER A 81 6.66 0.10 18.21
C SER A 81 6.90 0.95 16.96
N GLU A 82 7.35 2.19 17.13
CA GLU A 82 7.71 3.09 16.01
C GLU A 82 8.63 2.43 14.96
N ALA A 83 9.62 1.65 15.40
CA ALA A 83 10.49 0.89 14.49
C ALA A 83 9.72 -0.15 13.65
N GLY A 84 8.71 -0.81 14.23
CA GLY A 84 7.85 -1.74 13.52
C GLY A 84 6.96 -1.02 12.50
N ILE A 85 6.44 0.16 12.84
CA ILE A 85 5.64 0.99 11.91
C ILE A 85 6.48 1.40 10.70
N LEU A 86 7.70 1.85 10.93
CA LEU A 86 8.63 2.24 9.86
C LEU A 86 9.01 1.06 8.98
N GLU A 87 9.25 -0.13 9.56
CA GLU A 87 9.54 -1.35 8.80
C GLU A 87 8.36 -1.76 7.92
N ASN A 88 7.14 -1.77 8.47
CA ASN A 88 5.91 -2.08 7.72
C ASN A 88 5.67 -1.04 6.61
N LEU A 89 5.93 0.25 6.87
CA LEU A 89 5.81 1.32 5.89
C LEU A 89 6.84 1.16 4.76
N PHE A 90 8.08 0.83 5.10
CA PHE A 90 9.12 0.59 4.11
C PHE A 90 8.76 -0.60 3.22
N GLU A 91 8.25 -1.69 3.80
CA GLU A 91 7.75 -2.84 3.04
C GLU A 91 6.59 -2.47 2.11
N LEU A 92 5.63 -1.68 2.59
CA LEU A 92 4.51 -1.17 1.78
C LEU A 92 5.04 -0.39 0.58
N ARG A 93 5.94 0.56 0.82
CA ARG A 93 6.49 1.42 -0.24
C ARG A 93 7.28 0.61 -1.26
N GLN A 94 8.13 -0.31 -0.82
CA GLN A 94 8.86 -1.19 -1.71
C GLN A 94 7.92 -2.02 -2.58
N THR A 95 6.93 -2.66 -1.95
CA THR A 95 5.92 -3.47 -2.66
C THR A 95 5.17 -2.61 -3.67
N ASN A 96 4.75 -1.40 -3.28
CA ASN A 96 4.05 -0.47 -4.14
C ASN A 96 4.88 -0.11 -5.38
N GLN A 97 6.15 0.23 -5.20
CA GLN A 97 7.07 0.54 -6.31
C GLN A 97 7.29 -0.66 -7.25
N GLU A 98 7.38 -1.88 -6.73
CA GLU A 98 7.47 -3.09 -7.55
C GLU A 98 6.21 -3.28 -8.41
N ILE A 99 5.02 -3.06 -7.85
CA ILE A 99 3.75 -3.14 -8.59
C ILE A 99 3.65 -2.03 -9.64
N ILE A 100 4.06 -0.80 -9.32
CA ILE A 100 4.09 0.34 -10.26
C ILE A 100 4.99 -0.01 -11.45
N LYS A 101 6.22 -0.49 -11.20
CA LYS A 101 7.15 -0.94 -12.25
C LYS A 101 6.56 -2.06 -13.09
N ALA A 102 5.99 -3.09 -12.46
CA ALA A 102 5.36 -4.21 -13.17
C ALA A 102 4.21 -3.75 -14.07
N LYS A 103 3.31 -2.89 -13.57
CA LYS A 103 2.20 -2.33 -14.34
C LYS A 103 2.66 -1.42 -15.47
N THR A 104 3.69 -0.60 -15.24
CA THR A 104 4.25 0.30 -16.25
C THR A 104 4.86 -0.50 -17.41
N ASN A 105 5.63 -1.55 -17.09
CA ASN A 105 6.21 -2.45 -18.08
C ASN A 105 5.14 -3.25 -18.85
N GLN A 106 4.00 -3.58 -18.22
CA GLN A 106 2.87 -4.25 -18.88
C GLN A 106 2.05 -3.32 -19.78
N GLN A 107 2.03 -2.01 -19.50
CA GLN A 107 1.35 -1.01 -20.30
C GLN A 107 2.18 -0.48 -21.48
N GLN A 108 3.49 -0.75 -21.52
CA GLN A 108 4.27 -0.58 -22.73
C GLN A 108 4.04 -1.80 -23.62
N PRO A 109 3.24 -1.72 -24.71
CA PRO A 109 3.29 -2.76 -25.72
C PRO A 109 4.72 -2.80 -26.24
N ASP A 110 5.25 -4.02 -26.32
CA ASP A 110 6.48 -4.37 -27.02
C ASP A 110 6.55 -3.62 -28.36
N LYS A 111 7.20 -2.46 -28.36
CA LYS A 111 7.68 -1.78 -29.58
C LYS A 111 9.08 -2.33 -29.86
N SER A 112 9.19 -3.65 -29.99
CA SER A 112 10.43 -4.32 -30.39
C SER A 112 10.13 -5.46 -31.36
N LYS A 113 9.42 -5.11 -32.44
CA LYS A 113 9.60 -5.78 -33.73
C LYS A 113 9.88 -4.73 -34.80
N GLN A 114 11.16 -4.48 -35.04
CA GLN A 114 11.70 -4.02 -36.32
C GLN A 114 12.87 -4.92 -36.69
#